data_AF-A0A359LH20-F1
#
_entry.id   AF-A0A359LH20-F1
#
_cell.length_a   1.000
_cell.length_b   1.000
_cell.length_c   1.000
_cell.angle_alpha   90.00
_cell.angle_beta   90.00
_cell.angle_gamma   90.00
#
_symmetry.space_group_name_H-M   'P 1'
#
loop_
_entity.id
_entity.type
_entity.pdbx_description
1 polymer ?
#
loop_
_entity_poly.entity_id
_entity_poly.type
_entity_poly.pdbx_seq_one_letter_code
_entity_poly.pdbx_strand_id
1 'polypeptide(L)'
;MFLFNKRGIVLITLIIWIIIIGAIVIYGPRLYNWYVEQNEIRIIKSNVESVENEIKSELLDKHPVYIWNDIDNVIKNLSIQNPITKESQTKNGFSRPGDVVVYFNGIDTFTIDGIAPDGNMLHLNIVVKK
;
A
#
# COMPACT_ATOMS: atom_id res chain seq x y z
N MET A 1 -10.10 -9.37 56.45
CA MET A 1 -11.19 -9.94 55.63
C MET A 1 -11.99 -8.75 55.08
N PHE A 2 -11.74 -8.32 53.85
CA PHE A 2 -12.42 -7.15 53.27
C PHE A 2 -13.88 -7.51 53.00
N LEU A 3 -14.78 -7.01 53.85
CA LEU A 3 -16.23 -7.04 53.65
C LEU A 3 -16.59 -6.06 52.53
N PHE A 4 -16.40 -6.47 51.29
CA PHE A 4 -16.85 -5.67 50.16
C PHE A 4 -18.39 -5.69 50.12
N ASN A 5 -19.00 -4.50 50.09
CA ASN A 5 -20.43 -4.36 49.84
C ASN A 5 -20.73 -4.92 48.43
N LYS A 6 -21.41 -6.08 48.36
CA LYS A 6 -21.69 -6.79 47.11
C LYS A 6 -22.35 -5.90 46.05
N ARG A 7 -23.17 -4.93 46.46
CA ARG A 7 -23.82 -3.96 45.55
C ARG A 7 -22.84 -2.92 45.00
N GLY A 8 -21.86 -2.51 45.81
CA GLY A 8 -20.81 -1.57 45.41
C GLY A 8 -19.85 -2.16 44.39
N ILE A 9 -19.47 -3.43 44.55
CA ILE A 9 -18.64 -4.14 43.56
C ILE A 9 -19.36 -4.17 42.20
N VAL A 10 -20.64 -4.56 42.19
CA VAL A 10 -21.42 -4.66 40.93
C VAL A 10 -21.47 -3.33 40.18
N LEU A 11 -21.70 -2.21 40.89
CA LEU A 11 -21.72 -0.88 40.28
C LEU A 11 -20.36 -0.47 39.70
N ILE A 12 -19.28 -0.69 40.44
CA ILE A 12 -17.92 -0.38 39.97
C ILE A 12 -17.58 -1.22 38.74
N THR A 13 -17.90 -2.52 38.76
CA THR A 13 -17.69 -3.41 37.62
C THR A 13 -18.47 -2.93 36.38
N LEU A 14 -19.71 -2.48 36.55
CA LEU A 14 -20.53 -1.92 35.46
C LEU A 14 -19.92 -0.64 34.86
N ILE A 15 -19.43 0.27 35.70
CA ILE A 15 -18.78 1.51 35.25
C ILE A 15 -17.50 1.19 34.46
N ILE A 16 -16.69 0.25 34.95
CA ILE A 16 -15.47 -0.21 34.26
C ILE A 16 -15.83 -0.77 32.87
N TRP A 17 -16.87 -1.60 32.78
CA TRP A 17 -17.32 -2.15 31.50
C TRP A 17 -17.73 -1.07 30.50
N ILE A 18 -18.47 -0.06 30.96
CA ILE A 18 -18.88 1.07 30.11
C ILE A 18 -17.67 1.82 29.58
N ILE A 19 -16.66 2.07 30.42
CA ILE A 19 -15.42 2.74 30.01
C ILE A 19 -14.66 1.91 28.97
N ILE A 20 -14.53 0.60 29.18
CA ILE A 20 -13.84 -0.31 28.24
C ILE A 20 -14.55 -0.33 26.89
N ILE A 21 -15.88 -0.50 26.88
CA ILE A 21 -16.68 -0.52 25.65
C ILE A 21 -16.57 0.83 24.94
N GLY A 22 -16.70 1.94 25.68
CA GLY A 22 -16.53 3.29 25.14
C GLY A 22 -15.18 3.49 24.46
N ALA A 23 -14.09 3.05 25.10
CA ALA A 23 -12.75 3.11 24.53
C ALA A 23 -12.64 2.30 23.24
N ILE A 24 -13.14 1.06 23.21
CA ILE A 24 -13.08 0.21 22.00
C ILE A 24 -13.87 0.83 20.84
N VAL A 25 -15.04 1.39 21.09
CA VAL A 25 -15.85 2.04 20.04
C VAL A 25 -15.14 3.25 19.44
N ILE A 26 -14.40 4.01 20.25
CA ILE A 26 -13.66 5.20 19.79
C ILE A 26 -12.37 4.80 19.04
N TYR A 27 -11.57 3.88 19.59
CA TYR A 27 -10.24 3.56 19.06
C TYR A 27 -10.22 2.41 18.05
N GLY A 28 -11.15 1.47 18.15
CA GLY A 28 -11.22 0.28 17.29
C GLY A 28 -11.27 0.61 15.80
N PRO A 29 -12.19 1.49 15.34
CA PRO A 29 -12.24 1.87 13.93
C PRO A 29 -10.95 2.51 13.42
N ARG A 30 -10.31 3.35 14.24
CA ARG A 30 -9.05 4.03 13.88
C ARG A 30 -7.90 3.04 13.72
N LEU A 31 -7.78 2.08 14.63
CA LEU A 31 -6.78 1.01 14.55
C LEU A 31 -7.01 0.11 13.33
N TYR A 32 -8.27 -0.23 13.05
CA TYR A 32 -8.64 -1.03 11.89
C TYR A 32 -8.25 -0.32 10.58
N ASN A 33 -8.61 0.95 10.42
CA ASN A 33 -8.27 1.73 9.22
C ASN A 33 -6.76 1.85 9.03
N TRP A 34 -6.00 2.06 10.12
CA TRP A 34 -4.54 2.07 10.05
C TRP A 34 -3.98 0.73 9.56
N TYR A 35 -4.54 -0.40 10.02
CA TYR A 35 -4.11 -1.72 9.54
C TYR A 35 -4.42 -1.94 8.06
N VAL A 36 -5.59 -1.49 7.59
CA VAL A 36 -5.96 -1.55 6.17
C VAL A 36 -4.98 -0.73 5.32
N GLU A 37 -4.69 0.51 5.72
CA GLU A 37 -3.76 1.41 5.02
C GLU A 37 -2.35 0.81 4.93
N GLN A 38 -1.83 0.24 6.02
CA GLN A 38 -0.54 -0.45 6.01
C GLN A 38 -0.53 -1.66 5.07
N ASN A 39 -1.63 -2.42 5.02
CA ASN A 39 -1.75 -3.55 4.11
C ASN A 39 -1.81 -3.10 2.65
N GLU A 40 -2.51 -2.01 2.33
CA GLU A 40 -2.55 -1.41 1.00
C GLU A 40 -1.16 -0.96 0.56
N ILE A 41 -0.44 -0.22 1.41
CA ILE A 41 0.94 0.21 1.14
C ILE A 41 1.87 -0.98 0.88
N ARG A 42 1.72 -2.06 1.65
CA ARG A 42 2.51 -3.29 1.45
C ARG A 42 2.25 -3.92 0.09
N ILE A 43 1.00 -3.98 -0.36
CA ILE A 43 0.65 -4.51 -1.69
C ILE A 43 1.23 -3.60 -2.78
N ILE A 44 1.13 -2.28 -2.64
CA ILE A 44 1.72 -1.32 -3.60
C ILE A 44 3.24 -1.56 -3.72
N LYS A 45 3.95 -1.69 -2.60
CA LYS A 45 5.39 -2.01 -2.60
C LYS A 45 5.71 -3.32 -3.31
N SER A 46 4.91 -4.37 -3.10
CA SER A 46 5.07 -5.65 -3.79
C SER A 46 4.84 -5.54 -5.30
N ASN A 47 3.86 -4.73 -5.72
CA ASN A 47 3.62 -4.48 -7.14
C ASN A 47 4.78 -3.70 -7.78
N VAL A 48 5.30 -2.69 -7.07
CA VAL A 48 6.50 -1.93 -7.47
C VAL A 48 7.70 -2.85 -7.67
N GLU A 49 7.97 -3.75 -6.72
CA GLU A 49 9.06 -4.73 -6.81
C GLU A 49 8.87 -5.71 -8.00
N SER A 50 7.62 -6.09 -8.29
CA SER A 50 7.31 -6.93 -9.46
C SER A 50 7.65 -6.23 -10.77
N VAL A 51 7.30 -4.94 -10.88
CA VAL A 51 7.64 -4.10 -12.04
C VAL A 51 9.15 -3.88 -12.15
N GLU A 52 9.84 -3.66 -11.03
CA GLU A 52 11.29 -3.54 -10.98
C GLU A 52 11.98 -4.79 -11.53
N ASN A 53 11.56 -5.96 -11.07
CA ASN A 53 12.13 -7.23 -11.50
C ASN A 53 11.90 -7.49 -12.99
N GLU A 54 10.72 -7.15 -13.51
CA GLU A 54 10.42 -7.29 -14.93
C GLU A 54 11.29 -6.35 -15.78
N ILE A 55 11.41 -5.07 -15.40
CA ILE A 55 12.27 -4.10 -16.11
C ILE A 55 13.74 -4.56 -16.08
N LYS A 56 14.24 -5.04 -14.93
CA LYS A 56 15.60 -5.60 -14.83
C LYS A 56 15.79 -6.80 -15.74
N SER A 57 14.80 -7.69 -15.82
CA SER A 57 14.82 -8.84 -16.72
C SER A 57 14.88 -8.39 -18.18
N GLU A 58 14.01 -7.45 -18.58
CA GLU A 58 13.97 -6.95 -19.96
C GLU A 58 15.27 -6.21 -20.36
N LEU A 59 15.91 -5.51 -19.42
CA LEU A 59 17.16 -4.78 -19.66
C LEU A 59 18.34 -5.66 -20.07
N LEU A 60 18.29 -6.96 -19.78
CA LEU A 60 19.30 -7.94 -20.21
C LEU A 60 19.38 -8.00 -21.73
N ASP A 61 18.23 -7.98 -22.41
CA ASP A 61 18.15 -8.22 -23.86
C ASP A 61 17.69 -6.99 -24.65
N LYS A 62 16.99 -6.04 -24.02
CA LYS A 62 16.42 -4.86 -24.69
C LYS A 62 17.16 -3.56 -24.35
N HIS A 63 17.07 -2.60 -25.27
CA HIS A 63 17.50 -1.23 -24.99
C HIS A 63 16.42 -0.51 -24.13
N PRO A 64 16.80 0.30 -23.12
CA PRO A 64 15.87 0.99 -22.21
C PRO A 64 14.72 1.71 -22.92
N VAL A 65 15.01 2.39 -24.03
CA VAL A 65 13.99 3.11 -24.83
C VAL A 65 12.88 2.18 -25.35
N TYR A 66 13.20 0.93 -25.74
CA TYR A 66 12.18 -0.01 -26.21
C TYR A 66 11.29 -0.51 -25.07
N ILE A 67 11.87 -0.72 -23.89
CA ILE A 67 11.12 -1.09 -22.67
C ILE A 67 10.17 0.05 -22.29
N TRP A 68 10.66 1.30 -22.34
CA TRP A 68 9.83 2.47 -22.05
C TRP A 68 8.65 2.60 -23.02
N ASN A 69 8.87 2.37 -24.32
CA ASN A 69 7.79 2.41 -25.31
C ASN A 69 6.75 1.29 -25.11
N ASP A 70 7.12 0.21 -24.40
CA ASP A 70 6.28 -0.96 -24.14
C ASP A 70 5.79 -1.05 -22.68
N ILE A 71 5.97 0.03 -21.90
CA ILE A 71 5.79 -0.01 -20.44
C ILE A 71 4.37 -0.38 -20.00
N ASP A 72 3.36 0.02 -20.77
CA ASP A 72 1.98 -0.35 -20.50
C ASP A 72 1.77 -1.86 -20.64
N ASN A 73 2.43 -2.51 -21.60
CA ASN A 73 2.36 -3.95 -21.77
C ASN A 73 3.15 -4.69 -20.69
N VAL A 74 4.31 -4.17 -20.27
CA VAL A 74 5.05 -4.68 -19.11
C VAL A 74 4.15 -4.73 -17.87
N ILE A 75 3.48 -3.61 -17.56
CA ILE A 75 2.57 -3.53 -16.41
C ILE A 75 1.36 -4.45 -16.56
N LYS A 76 0.73 -4.45 -17.74
CA LYS A 76 -0.44 -5.28 -18.03
C LYS A 76 -0.14 -6.77 -17.91
N ASN A 77 1.03 -7.22 -18.37
CA ASN A 77 1.43 -8.63 -18.33
C ASN A 77 1.65 -9.13 -16.89
N LEU A 78 2.11 -8.26 -16.00
CA LEU A 78 2.26 -8.57 -14.58
C LEU A 78 0.93 -8.78 -13.85
N SER A 79 -0.19 -8.39 -14.46
CA SER A 79 -1.55 -8.58 -13.90
C SER A 79 -1.68 -8.07 -12.46
N ILE A 80 -0.92 -7.02 -12.11
CA ILE A 80 -0.94 -6.45 -10.77
C ILE A 80 -2.32 -5.85 -10.46
N GLN A 81 -2.78 -6.04 -9.23
CA GLN A 81 -4.05 -5.50 -8.76
C GLN A 81 -3.80 -4.22 -7.96
N ASN A 82 -4.54 -3.16 -8.29
CA ASN A 82 -4.57 -1.95 -7.48
C ASN A 82 -5.29 -2.28 -6.16
N PRO A 83 -4.61 -2.15 -4.99
CA PRO A 83 -5.19 -2.56 -3.72
C PRO A 83 -6.31 -1.65 -3.23
N ILE A 84 -6.50 -0.48 -3.83
CA ILE A 84 -7.51 0.51 -3.42
C ILE A 84 -8.75 0.35 -4.30
N THR A 85 -8.60 0.48 -5.63
CA THR A 85 -9.73 0.36 -6.55
C THR A 85 -10.16 -1.08 -6.79
N LYS A 86 -9.31 -2.05 -6.43
CA LYS A 86 -9.47 -3.50 -6.69
C LYS A 86 -9.47 -3.88 -8.17
N GLU A 87 -9.17 -2.94 -9.06
CA GLU A 87 -9.05 -3.17 -10.49
C GLU A 87 -7.62 -3.59 -10.84
N SER A 88 -7.46 -4.35 -11.93
CA SER A 88 -6.13 -4.60 -12.48
C SER A 88 -5.56 -3.33 -13.09
N GLN A 89 -4.29 -3.05 -12.82
CA GLN A 89 -3.58 -1.98 -13.48
C GLN A 89 -3.08 -2.46 -14.84
N THR A 90 -3.53 -1.79 -15.90
CA THR A 90 -3.26 -2.19 -17.30
C THR A 90 -2.36 -1.21 -18.05
N LYS A 91 -1.95 -0.13 -17.39
CA LYS A 91 -1.13 0.94 -17.94
C LYS A 91 -0.30 1.59 -16.84
N ASN A 92 0.70 2.38 -17.22
CA ASN A 92 1.51 3.13 -16.29
C ASN A 92 0.66 4.10 -15.44
N GLY A 93 0.89 4.09 -14.13
CA GLY A 93 0.16 4.92 -13.18
C GLY A 93 0.70 6.34 -13.18
N PHE A 94 -0.17 7.35 -13.05
CA PHE A 94 0.25 8.75 -12.85
C PHE A 94 -0.67 9.57 -11.96
N SER A 95 -1.86 9.06 -11.63
CA SER A 95 -2.90 9.88 -11.00
C SER A 95 -3.87 9.12 -10.11
N ARG A 96 -3.76 7.78 -10.01
CA ARG A 96 -4.68 6.96 -9.22
C ARG A 96 -3.97 6.42 -7.98
N PRO A 97 -4.53 6.62 -6.78
CA PRO A 97 -4.07 5.93 -5.58
C PRO A 97 -3.96 4.42 -5.81
N GLY A 98 -2.87 3.82 -5.34
CA GLY A 98 -2.62 2.38 -5.43
C GLY A 98 -1.96 1.92 -6.73
N ASP A 99 -1.78 2.79 -7.72
CA ASP A 99 -1.07 2.44 -8.95
C ASP A 99 0.46 2.46 -8.76
N VAL A 100 1.15 1.63 -9.54
CA VAL A 100 2.60 1.69 -9.75
C VAL A 100 2.91 2.68 -10.86
N VAL A 101 3.91 3.53 -10.65
CA VAL A 101 4.38 4.54 -11.59
C VAL A 101 5.80 4.23 -12.01
N VAL A 102 6.05 4.30 -13.30
CA VAL A 102 7.38 4.18 -13.89
C VAL A 102 7.73 5.47 -14.61
N TYR A 103 8.89 6.03 -14.28
CA TYR A 103 9.51 7.16 -14.97
C TYR A 103 10.74 6.68 -15.71
N PHE A 104 11.01 7.27 -16.87
CA PHE A 104 12.22 7.03 -17.64
C PHE A 104 12.91 8.36 -17.95
N ASN A 105 14.23 8.44 -17.72
CA ASN A 105 15.01 9.67 -17.93
C ASN A 105 15.30 9.96 -19.41
N GLY A 106 14.90 9.08 -20.34
CA GLY A 106 15.18 9.21 -21.77
C GLY A 106 16.52 8.61 -22.21
N ILE A 107 17.32 8.09 -21.28
CA ILE A 107 18.68 7.58 -21.54
C ILE A 107 18.75 6.10 -21.17
N ASP A 108 18.78 5.80 -19.87
CA ASP A 108 19.14 4.50 -19.33
C ASP A 108 18.54 4.18 -17.96
N THR A 109 17.84 5.13 -17.34
CA THR A 109 17.43 5.05 -15.95
C THR A 109 15.92 5.04 -15.84
N PHE A 110 15.39 3.99 -15.20
CA PHE A 110 14.02 3.91 -14.75
C PHE A 110 13.93 4.27 -13.27
N THR A 111 12.92 5.05 -12.91
CA THR A 111 12.53 5.29 -11.52
C THR A 111 11.14 4.74 -11.30
N ILE A 112 10.98 3.87 -10.32
CA ILE A 112 9.72 3.17 -10.05
C ILE A 112 9.25 3.60 -8.67
N ASP A 113 7.99 3.96 -8.56
CA ASP A 113 7.34 4.33 -7.31
C ASP A 113 5.89 3.84 -7.28
N GLY A 114 5.24 3.96 -6.13
CA GLY A 114 3.82 3.69 -5.97
C GLY A 114 3.08 4.94 -5.48
N ILE A 115 1.82 5.07 -5.86
CA ILE A 115 0.94 6.13 -5.36
C ILE A 115 0.26 5.62 -4.09
N ALA A 116 0.52 6.27 -2.97
CA ALA A 116 -0.07 5.97 -1.67
C ALA A 116 -1.59 6.22 -1.65
N PRO A 117 -2.31 5.71 -0.62
CA PRO A 117 -3.76 5.91 -0.50
C PRO A 117 -4.20 7.37 -0.42
N ASP A 118 -3.33 8.27 0.05
CA ASP A 118 -3.56 9.70 0.10
C ASP A 118 -3.33 10.41 -1.26
N GLY A 119 -2.91 9.67 -2.29
CA GLY A 119 -2.61 10.19 -3.63
C GLY A 119 -1.18 10.73 -3.80
N ASN A 120 -0.36 10.73 -2.75
CA ASN A 120 1.04 11.14 -2.84
C ASN A 120 1.94 9.98 -3.28
N MET A 121 3.17 10.28 -3.70
CA MET A 121 4.16 9.24 -3.97
C MET A 121 4.62 8.59 -2.66
N LEU A 122 4.86 7.28 -2.70
CA LEU A 122 5.47 6.54 -1.58
C LEU A 122 6.95 6.88 -1.40
N HIS A 123 7.57 7.55 -2.37
CA HIS A 123 8.98 7.93 -2.36
C HIS A 123 9.90 6.73 -2.15
N LEU A 124 9.57 5.60 -2.78
CA LEU A 124 10.37 4.37 -2.71
C LEU A 124 11.74 4.55 -3.37
N ASN A 125 11.85 5.48 -4.34
CA ASN A 125 13.07 5.83 -5.05
C ASN A 125 13.81 4.60 -5.61
N ILE A 126 13.06 3.64 -6.15
CA ILE A 126 13.66 2.46 -6.78
C ILE A 126 14.20 2.91 -8.13
N VAL A 127 15.52 2.80 -8.29
CA VAL A 127 16.23 3.23 -9.49
C VAL A 127 16.83 2.01 -10.16
N VAL A 128 16.44 1.76 -11.40
CA VAL A 128 17.01 0.70 -12.25
C VAL A 128 17.81 1.36 -13.36
N LYS A 129 19.07 0.94 -13.53
CA LYS A 129 19.97 1.42 -14.58
C LYS A 129 20.50 0.24 -15.38
N LYS A 130 20.77 0.49 -16.65
CA LYS A 130 21.52 -0.44 -17.51
C LYS A 130 23.02 -0.38 -17.20
#